data_AF-A0A6J0L644-F1
#
_entry.id   AF-A0A6J0L644-F1
#
_cell.length_a   1.000
_cell.length_b   1.000
_cell.length_c   1.000
_cell.angle_alpha   90.00
_cell.angle_beta   90.00
_cell.angle_gamma   90.00
#
_symmetry.space_group_name_H-M   'P 1'
#
loop_
_entity.id
_entity.type
_entity.pdbx_description
1 polymer ?
#
loop_
_entity_poly.entity_id
_entity_poly.type
_entity_poly.pdbx_seq_one_letter_code
_entity_poly.pdbx_strand_id
1 'polypeptide(L)'
;MSKPSPYRRYLITSGLNQFLKKSMLEESQCTYVQVRHKSGGGFRPKKKVYHRVHELDKAIDLKKKPALILQLKSMIQTQKYGSILLRDLEKHVGFVQKWNLMAAIEKYPSIFHVGGGNREPPFVMLTEKAKKIADEEGEAVESMEPILVDNLRKLLMMSVDCRVPLEKVEFIQSAMGLPHDFKSNLIPKYPDFFSLKVVNGKVHLVLENWDSSLAITAREDRLAREGVLENRKKVRITKDGNFLGPNAFRVSFPPGFRPNASYLEEFEKWQKMEFPSPYLNARRFDVADPRARKRVVALLHELLSLTMEKRVTCAQLDAFHSEYLLPSRLILCLIKHQGIFYITNKGARGTVFLKEAYAGSSLIEKCPLLLFQERFVALCGRR
;
A
#
# COMPACT_ATOMS: atom_id res chain seq x y z
N MET A 1 -3.43 16.69 52.81
CA MET A 1 -3.02 15.45 52.12
C MET A 1 -4.18 14.96 51.27
N SER A 2 -4.18 15.30 49.98
CA SER A 2 -5.22 14.91 49.02
C SER A 2 -4.58 14.04 47.94
N LYS A 3 -4.99 12.78 47.87
CA LYS A 3 -4.50 11.78 46.90
C LYS A 3 -4.97 12.15 45.47
N PRO A 4 -4.16 11.88 44.42
CA PRO A 4 -4.51 12.21 43.05
C PRO A 4 -5.44 11.16 42.40
N SER A 5 -6.31 11.66 41.52
CA SER A 5 -7.25 10.93 40.66
C SER A 5 -6.52 10.10 39.58
N PRO A 6 -6.95 8.86 39.27
CA PRO A 6 -6.31 8.04 38.25
C PRO A 6 -6.95 8.17 36.85
N TYR A 7 -6.06 8.36 35.86
CA TYR A 7 -6.14 7.89 34.47
C TYR A 7 -7.29 8.37 33.54
N ARG A 8 -6.97 9.43 32.79
CA ARG A 8 -7.59 9.83 31.52
C ARG A 8 -7.33 8.77 30.45
N ARG A 9 -8.33 7.95 30.09
CA ARG A 9 -8.33 7.17 28.84
C ARG A 9 -8.48 8.13 27.66
N TYR A 10 -7.42 8.34 26.88
CA TYR A 10 -7.52 9.07 25.61
C TYR A 10 -8.25 8.22 24.56
N LEU A 11 -9.48 8.64 24.24
CA LEU A 11 -10.29 8.14 23.12
C LEU A 11 -9.71 8.62 21.78
N ILE A 12 -8.79 7.84 21.19
CA ILE A 12 -8.32 8.03 19.81
C ILE A 12 -9.15 7.15 18.86
N THR A 13 -10.48 7.18 19.01
CA THR A 13 -11.46 6.61 18.08
C THR A 13 -12.10 7.70 17.20
N SER A 14 -11.71 8.96 17.37
CA SER A 14 -12.31 10.12 16.69
C SER A 14 -11.85 10.26 15.24
N GLY A 15 -10.55 10.10 14.93
CA GLY A 15 -10.01 10.43 13.60
C GLY A 15 -10.57 9.59 12.45
N LEU A 16 -10.74 8.27 12.65
CA LEU A 16 -11.30 7.38 11.62
C LEU A 16 -12.81 7.58 11.48
N ASN A 17 -13.53 7.81 12.59
CA ASN A 17 -14.96 8.15 12.56
C ASN A 17 -15.21 9.53 11.93
N GLN A 18 -14.34 10.52 12.16
CA GLN A 18 -14.42 11.85 11.56
C GLN A 18 -14.09 11.81 10.07
N PHE A 19 -13.15 10.95 9.65
CA PHE A 19 -12.92 10.66 8.23
C PHE A 19 -14.12 9.97 7.59
N LEU A 20 -14.68 8.93 8.21
CA LEU A 20 -15.91 8.27 7.75
C LEU A 20 -17.10 9.25 7.70
N LYS A 21 -17.18 10.20 8.64
CA LYS A 21 -18.20 11.25 8.62
C LYS A 21 -17.97 12.24 7.48
N LYS A 22 -16.72 12.64 7.22
CA LYS A 22 -16.35 13.59 6.16
C LYS A 22 -16.50 12.99 4.76
N SER A 23 -16.09 11.74 4.54
CA SER A 23 -16.30 11.02 3.27
C SER A 23 -17.80 10.77 2.98
N MET A 24 -18.65 10.72 4.00
CA MET A 24 -20.10 10.61 3.84
C MET A 24 -20.79 11.97 3.65
N LEU A 25 -20.09 13.09 3.86
CA LEU A 25 -20.63 14.45 3.77
C LEU A 25 -20.20 15.20 2.49
N GLU A 26 -19.14 14.77 1.81
CA GLU A 26 -18.65 15.43 0.58
C GLU A 26 -19.40 15.00 -0.71
N GLU A 27 -20.38 14.10 -0.63
CA GLU A 27 -21.32 13.85 -1.73
C GLU A 27 -22.63 14.62 -1.49
N SER A 28 -22.75 15.83 -2.05
CA SER A 28 -24.03 16.54 -2.17
C SER A 28 -24.04 17.47 -3.37
N GLN A 29 -24.35 16.93 -4.55
CA GLN A 29 -25.19 17.63 -5.52
C GLN A 29 -26.19 16.64 -6.17
N CYS A 30 -27.46 17.03 -6.09
CA CYS A 30 -28.64 16.55 -6.84
C CYS A 30 -29.32 15.23 -6.43
N THR A 31 -30.30 15.30 -5.52
CA THR A 31 -31.76 15.26 -5.83
C THR A 31 -32.54 15.18 -4.51
N TYR A 32 -33.51 16.08 -4.33
CA TYR A 32 -34.43 16.07 -3.19
C TYR A 32 -35.35 14.84 -3.29
N VAL A 33 -35.04 13.79 -2.53
CA VAL A 33 -36.01 12.73 -2.26
C VAL A 33 -36.72 13.09 -0.96
N GLN A 34 -38.02 13.40 -1.05
CA GLN A 34 -38.88 13.62 0.11
C GLN A 34 -38.82 12.38 1.02
N VAL A 35 -38.20 12.54 2.19
CA VAL A 35 -38.17 11.51 3.23
C VAL A 35 -39.54 11.48 3.90
N ARG A 36 -40.37 10.50 3.55
CA ARG A 36 -41.55 10.15 4.33
C ARG A 36 -41.09 9.65 5.71
N HIS A 37 -41.32 10.45 6.75
CA HIS A 37 -41.07 10.04 8.13
C HIS A 37 -42.03 8.90 8.51
N LYS A 38 -41.53 7.66 8.51
CA LYS A 38 -42.17 6.57 9.25
C LYS A 38 -41.66 6.61 10.69
N SER A 39 -42.54 7.06 11.58
CA SER A 39 -42.39 6.97 13.03
C SER A 39 -42.41 5.50 13.44
N GLY A 40 -41.25 4.94 13.79
CA GLY A 40 -41.14 3.56 14.27
C GLY A 40 -39.91 3.37 15.14
N GLY A 41 -40.15 3.10 16.43
CA GLY A 41 -39.28 2.46 17.43
C GLY A 41 -37.77 2.59 17.28
N GLY A 42 -37.16 3.44 18.10
CA GLY A 42 -35.72 3.64 18.15
C GLY A 42 -34.91 2.40 18.49
N PHE A 43 -34.14 1.92 17.51
CA PHE A 43 -32.82 1.36 17.77
C PHE A 43 -31.79 2.36 17.27
N ARG A 44 -31.00 2.97 18.18
CA ARG A 44 -29.78 3.67 17.78
C ARG A 44 -28.94 2.65 16.98
N PRO A 45 -28.51 2.95 15.74
CA PRO A 45 -27.66 2.05 15.00
C PRO A 45 -26.46 1.69 15.86
N LYS A 46 -26.24 0.40 16.14
CA LYS A 46 -25.06 -0.05 16.88
C LYS A 46 -23.84 0.53 16.16
N LYS A 47 -23.02 1.32 16.86
CA LYS A 47 -21.78 1.90 16.30
C LYS A 47 -20.96 0.74 15.72
N LYS A 48 -20.74 0.73 14.41
CA LYS A 48 -19.87 -0.26 13.78
C LYS A 48 -18.47 -0.08 14.35
N VAL A 49 -17.99 -1.07 15.09
CA VAL A 49 -16.67 -1.05 15.71
C VAL A 49 -15.65 -1.44 14.64
N TYR A 50 -14.74 -0.53 14.32
CA TYR A 50 -13.60 -0.84 13.48
C TYR A 50 -12.47 -1.39 14.36
N HIS A 51 -12.03 -2.62 14.09
CA HIS A 51 -11.02 -3.31 14.89
C HIS A 51 -9.61 -2.95 14.43
N ARG A 52 -8.75 -2.52 15.36
CA ARG A 52 -7.36 -2.16 15.05
C ARG A 52 -6.46 -3.39 14.96
N VAL A 53 -5.46 -3.31 14.09
CA VAL A 53 -4.41 -4.32 13.94
C VAL A 53 -3.08 -3.68 14.36
N HIS A 54 -2.71 -3.87 15.63
CA HIS A 54 -1.56 -3.19 16.24
C HIS A 54 -0.22 -3.48 15.54
N GLU A 55 -0.05 -4.69 15.02
CA GLU A 55 1.16 -5.08 14.28
C GLU A 55 1.33 -4.29 12.97
N LEU A 56 0.26 -4.07 12.21
CA LEU A 56 0.32 -3.27 10.98
C LEU A 56 0.46 -1.77 11.29
N ASP A 57 -0.13 -1.32 12.39
CA ASP A 57 0.14 0.00 12.96
C ASP A 57 1.63 0.17 13.32
N LYS A 58 2.27 -0.87 13.86
CA LYS A 58 3.70 -0.90 14.20
C LYS A 58 4.57 -0.94 12.94
N ALA A 59 4.14 -1.62 11.87
CA ALA A 59 4.86 -1.66 10.59
C ALA A 59 5.08 -0.24 10.01
N ILE A 60 4.11 0.67 10.16
CA ILE A 60 4.30 2.09 9.79
C ILE A 60 5.39 2.76 10.63
N ASP A 61 5.36 2.56 11.94
CA ASP A 61 6.31 3.19 12.85
C ASP A 61 7.74 2.68 12.61
N LEU A 62 7.90 1.39 12.31
CA LEU A 62 9.19 0.76 12.01
C LEU A 62 9.85 1.32 10.74
N LYS A 63 9.09 1.91 9.81
CA LYS A 63 9.63 2.48 8.56
C LYS A 63 10.20 3.89 8.70
N LYS A 64 9.89 4.59 9.79
CA LYS A 64 10.37 5.96 10.02
C LYS A 64 11.90 6.05 10.07
N LYS A 65 12.54 5.13 10.80
CA LYS A 65 14.01 5.07 10.92
C LYS A 65 14.68 4.74 9.56
N PRO A 66 14.33 3.61 8.88
CA PRO A 66 14.85 3.30 7.54
C PRO A 66 14.69 4.46 6.56
N ALA A 67 13.51 5.10 6.52
CA ALA A 67 13.26 6.21 5.62
C ALA A 67 14.24 7.37 5.84
N LEU A 68 14.52 7.76 7.10
CA LEU A 68 15.50 8.82 7.40
C LEU A 68 16.91 8.46 6.94
N ILE A 69 17.35 7.23 7.19
CA ILE A 69 18.70 6.75 6.83
C ILE A 69 18.86 6.72 5.31
N LEU A 70 17.89 6.16 4.60
CA LEU A 70 17.91 6.06 3.14
C LEU A 70 17.80 7.44 2.47
N GLN A 71 17.03 8.35 3.05
CA GLN A 71 16.94 9.73 2.59
C GLN A 71 18.30 10.42 2.68
N LEU A 72 18.99 10.31 3.81
CA LEU A 72 20.32 10.90 3.99
C LEU A 72 21.36 10.25 3.06
N LYS A 73 21.33 8.92 2.91
CA LYS A 73 22.17 8.20 1.96
C LYS A 73 22.02 8.74 0.54
N SER A 74 20.78 8.83 0.04
CA SER A 74 20.47 9.33 -1.31
C SER A 74 20.96 10.76 -1.51
N MET A 75 20.79 11.64 -0.52
CA MET A 75 21.32 13.01 -0.59
C MET A 75 22.85 13.01 -0.75
N ILE A 76 23.56 12.23 0.08
CA ILE A 76 25.03 12.15 0.05
C ILE A 76 25.52 11.64 -1.32
N GLN A 77 24.89 10.58 -1.86
CA GLN A 77 25.24 10.00 -3.16
C GLN A 77 24.97 10.94 -4.33
N THR A 78 24.02 11.85 -4.20
CA THR A 78 23.72 12.85 -5.25
C THR A 78 24.82 13.92 -5.36
N GLN A 79 25.66 14.08 -4.33
CA GLN A 79 26.75 15.05 -4.35
C GLN A 79 27.96 14.54 -5.12
N LYS A 80 28.59 15.43 -5.91
CA LYS A 80 29.79 15.13 -6.72
C LYS A 80 30.92 14.47 -5.93
N TYR A 81 31.12 14.87 -4.68
CA TYR A 81 32.21 14.38 -3.82
C TYR A 81 31.76 13.35 -2.79
N GLY A 82 30.49 12.91 -2.82
CA GLY A 82 29.97 11.95 -1.84
C GLY A 82 29.94 12.48 -0.40
N SER A 83 29.84 13.80 -0.22
CA SER A 83 29.77 14.46 1.08
C SER A 83 28.87 15.70 1.04
N ILE A 84 28.24 16.03 2.17
CA ILE A 84 27.38 17.21 2.35
C ILE A 84 27.85 18.01 3.56
N LEU A 85 27.97 19.33 3.43
CA LEU A 85 28.21 20.19 4.58
C LEU A 85 26.98 20.19 5.51
N LEU A 86 27.20 20.05 6.83
CA LEU A 86 26.08 19.97 7.79
C LEU A 86 25.18 21.22 7.76
N ARG A 87 25.75 22.38 7.44
CA ARG A 87 25.00 23.64 7.27
C ARG A 87 24.03 23.61 6.07
N ASP A 88 24.33 22.82 5.04
CA ASP A 88 23.54 22.78 3.81
C ASP A 88 22.39 21.75 3.89
N LEU A 89 22.36 20.89 4.91
CA LEU A 89 21.23 19.96 5.13
C LEU A 89 19.89 20.71 5.21
N GLU A 90 19.88 21.89 5.82
CA GLU A 90 18.68 22.72 5.93
C GLU A 90 18.11 23.13 4.57
N LYS A 91 18.97 23.40 3.60
CA LYS A 91 18.56 23.78 2.24
C LYS A 91 17.87 22.62 1.51
N HIS A 92 18.25 21.38 1.85
CA HIS A 92 17.74 20.18 1.20
C HIS A 92 16.43 19.69 1.82
N VAL A 93 16.26 19.79 3.14
CA VAL A 93 15.11 19.19 3.84
C VAL A 93 14.28 20.15 4.68
N GLY A 94 14.68 21.41 4.78
CA GLY A 94 14.06 22.40 5.65
C GLY A 94 14.46 22.27 7.11
N PHE A 95 14.11 23.29 7.89
CA PHE A 95 14.59 23.47 9.27
C PHE A 95 14.23 22.31 10.21
N VAL A 96 12.99 21.84 10.20
CA VAL A 96 12.53 20.79 11.14
C VAL A 96 13.21 19.45 10.84
N GLN A 97 13.27 19.09 9.55
CA GLN A 97 13.80 17.79 9.14
C GLN A 97 15.33 17.71 9.28
N LYS A 98 16.03 18.85 9.18
CA LYS A 98 17.47 18.97 9.45
C LYS A 98 17.86 18.32 10.79
N TRP A 99 17.12 18.61 11.86
CA TRP A 99 17.43 18.09 13.19
C TRP A 99 17.23 16.58 13.31
N ASN A 100 16.24 16.02 12.60
CA ASN A 100 16.06 14.57 12.52
C ASN A 100 17.25 13.89 11.82
N LEU A 101 17.79 14.52 10.77
CA LEU A 101 18.99 14.03 10.09
C LEU A 101 20.23 14.17 10.96
N MET A 102 20.42 15.31 11.64
CA MET A 102 21.52 15.51 12.58
C MET A 102 21.53 14.44 13.68
N ALA A 103 20.37 14.18 14.30
CA ALA A 103 20.22 13.11 15.28
C ALA A 103 20.51 11.72 14.69
N ALA A 104 20.17 11.47 13.41
CA ALA A 104 20.49 10.21 12.75
C ALA A 104 21.99 10.06 12.48
N ILE A 105 22.68 11.14 12.10
CA ILE A 105 24.14 11.17 11.89
C ILE A 105 24.85 10.79 13.18
N GLU A 106 24.50 11.44 14.30
CA GLU A 106 25.08 11.14 15.62
C GLU A 106 24.76 9.72 16.10
N LYS A 107 23.54 9.24 15.83
CA LYS A 107 23.06 7.94 16.32
C LYS A 107 23.61 6.75 15.52
N TYR A 108 24.01 6.94 14.27
CA TYR A 108 24.43 5.86 13.37
C TYR A 108 25.84 6.08 12.79
N PRO A 109 26.89 6.14 13.65
CA PRO A 109 28.27 6.36 13.21
C PRO A 109 28.85 5.21 12.38
N SER A 110 28.20 4.04 12.40
CA SER A 110 28.56 2.92 11.52
C SER A 110 28.18 3.16 10.06
N ILE A 111 27.23 4.06 9.80
CA ILE A 111 26.79 4.44 8.45
C ILE A 111 27.34 5.80 8.05
N PHE A 112 27.26 6.78 8.95
CA PHE A 112 27.60 8.16 8.66
C PHE A 112 28.90 8.56 9.37
N HIS A 113 29.87 9.02 8.60
CA HIS A 113 31.10 9.62 9.10
C HIS A 113 30.97 11.13 9.05
N VAL A 114 31.24 11.79 10.17
CA VAL A 114 31.37 13.26 10.24
C VAL A 114 32.84 13.61 10.17
N GLY A 115 33.20 14.37 9.14
CA GLY A 115 34.53 14.91 8.94
C GLY A 115 34.54 16.44 9.08
N GLY A 116 35.74 17.01 9.09
CA GLY A 116 35.98 18.44 9.31
C GLY A 116 36.47 18.75 10.72
N GLY A 117 37.08 19.92 10.87
CA GLY A 117 37.85 20.33 12.05
C GLY A 117 39.09 21.12 11.64
N ASN A 118 39.61 21.97 12.53
CA ASN A 118 40.75 22.87 12.25
C ASN A 118 40.61 23.66 10.92
N ARG A 119 39.74 24.67 10.93
CA ARG A 119 39.47 25.63 9.82
C ARG A 119 38.63 25.11 8.65
N GLU A 120 38.30 23.82 8.59
CA GLU A 120 37.37 23.26 7.60
C GLU A 120 35.94 23.14 8.13
N PRO A 121 34.91 23.43 7.30
CA PRO A 121 33.51 23.28 7.70
C PRO A 121 33.14 21.80 7.88
N PRO A 122 32.32 21.46 8.89
CA PRO A 122 31.94 20.08 9.15
C PRO A 122 31.03 19.53 8.06
N PHE A 123 31.29 18.28 7.66
CA PHE A 123 30.56 17.58 6.62
C PHE A 123 30.20 16.16 7.04
N VAL A 124 29.23 15.57 6.37
CA VAL A 124 28.84 14.17 6.52
C VAL A 124 29.08 13.42 5.21
N MET A 125 29.59 12.21 5.32
CA MET A 125 29.72 11.24 4.23
C MET A 125 29.36 9.83 4.71
N LEU A 126 29.25 8.88 3.77
CA LEU A 126 29.11 7.47 4.13
C LEU A 126 30.46 6.91 4.62
N THR A 127 30.43 6.00 5.59
CA THR A 127 31.61 5.20 5.95
C THR A 127 32.01 4.30 4.77
N GLU A 128 33.27 3.87 4.69
CA GLU A 128 33.73 2.93 3.64
C GLU A 128 32.88 1.66 3.57
N LYS A 129 32.46 1.13 4.73
CA LYS A 129 31.59 -0.04 4.79
C LYS A 129 30.19 0.26 4.23
N ALA A 130 29.62 1.42 4.57
CA ALA A 130 28.32 1.83 4.06
C ALA A 130 28.37 2.15 2.56
N LYS A 131 29.46 2.78 2.09
CA LYS A 131 29.70 3.09 0.68
C LYS A 131 29.72 1.83 -0.17
N LYS A 132 30.48 0.80 0.23
CA LYS A 132 30.52 -0.50 -0.48
C LYS A 132 29.13 -1.09 -0.71
N ILE A 133 28.28 -1.09 0.33
CA ILE A 133 26.91 -1.61 0.19
C ILE A 133 26.04 -0.62 -0.62
N ALA A 134 26.27 0.68 -0.52
CA ALA A 134 25.53 1.68 -1.29
C ALA A 134 25.80 1.59 -2.80
N ASP A 135 27.03 1.20 -3.19
CA ASP A 135 27.44 1.02 -4.59
C ASP A 135 26.70 -0.15 -5.26
N GLU A 136 26.24 -1.14 -4.49
CA GLU A 136 25.42 -2.27 -4.97
C GLU A 136 23.94 -1.90 -5.24
N GLU A 137 23.53 -0.63 -5.05
CA GLU A 137 22.15 -0.20 -5.32
C GLU A 137 21.77 -0.32 -6.79
N GLY A 138 22.72 -0.10 -7.70
CA GLY A 138 22.51 -0.21 -9.14
C GLY A 138 22.01 -1.60 -9.54
N GLU A 139 22.66 -2.65 -9.04
CA GLU A 139 22.27 -4.04 -9.30
C GLU A 139 20.85 -4.35 -8.80
N ALA A 140 20.49 -3.80 -7.63
CA ALA A 140 19.14 -3.95 -7.08
C ALA A 140 18.08 -3.23 -7.93
N VAL A 141 18.42 -2.06 -8.50
CA VAL A 141 17.54 -1.31 -9.41
C VAL A 141 17.40 -2.03 -10.75
N GLU A 142 18.49 -2.55 -11.32
CA GLU A 142 18.45 -3.35 -12.55
C GLU A 142 17.60 -4.61 -12.37
N SER A 143 17.75 -5.30 -11.24
CA SER A 143 16.92 -6.47 -10.89
C SER A 143 15.44 -6.13 -10.69
N MET A 144 15.11 -4.87 -10.38
CA MET A 144 13.72 -4.42 -10.27
C MET A 144 13.07 -4.18 -11.63
N GLU A 145 13.84 -3.80 -12.67
CA GLU A 145 13.29 -3.37 -13.95
C GLU A 145 12.26 -4.36 -14.55
N PRO A 146 12.54 -5.67 -14.70
CA PRO A 146 11.56 -6.61 -15.24
C PRO A 146 10.28 -6.72 -14.39
N ILE A 147 10.43 -6.67 -13.06
CA ILE A 147 9.30 -6.70 -12.12
C ILE A 147 8.41 -5.45 -12.31
N LEU A 148 9.04 -4.28 -12.49
CA LEU A 148 8.34 -3.02 -12.69
C LEU A 148 7.60 -2.98 -14.03
N VAL A 149 8.20 -3.53 -15.09
CA VAL A 149 7.58 -3.66 -16.41
C VAL A 149 6.33 -4.53 -16.32
N ASP A 150 6.42 -5.71 -15.73
CA ASP A 150 5.25 -6.59 -15.57
C ASP A 150 4.18 -5.99 -14.66
N ASN A 151 4.58 -5.34 -13.56
CA ASN A 151 3.64 -4.64 -12.69
C ASN A 151 2.92 -3.50 -13.41
N LEU A 152 3.62 -2.74 -14.26
CA LEU A 152 3.02 -1.66 -15.04
C LEU A 152 2.10 -2.20 -16.14
N ARG A 153 2.46 -3.31 -16.78
CA ARG A 153 1.58 -4.02 -17.71
C ARG A 153 0.31 -4.50 -17.00
N LYS A 154 0.43 -5.17 -15.86
CA LYS A 154 -0.71 -5.61 -15.04
C LYS A 154 -1.60 -4.46 -14.57
N LEU A 155 -1.01 -3.34 -14.15
CA LEU A 155 -1.73 -2.11 -13.78
C LEU A 155 -2.64 -1.65 -14.93
N LEU A 156 -2.10 -1.59 -16.16
CA LEU A 156 -2.86 -1.22 -17.36
C LEU A 156 -3.86 -2.30 -17.75
N MET A 157 -3.52 -3.58 -17.67
CA MET A 157 -4.41 -4.69 -18.00
C MET A 157 -5.67 -4.72 -17.12
N MET A 158 -5.60 -4.24 -15.88
CA MET A 158 -6.76 -4.09 -14.99
C MET A 158 -7.64 -2.88 -15.32
N SER A 159 -7.12 -1.90 -16.06
CA SER A 159 -7.83 -0.67 -16.35
C SER A 159 -8.77 -0.81 -17.54
N VAL A 160 -9.84 -0.03 -17.51
CA VAL A 160 -10.77 0.10 -18.62
C VAL A 160 -10.03 0.67 -19.83
N ASP A 161 -10.22 0.04 -20.98
CA ASP A 161 -9.54 0.37 -22.24
C ASP A 161 -7.99 0.24 -22.19
N CYS A 162 -7.45 -0.48 -21.21
CA CYS A 162 -6.00 -0.74 -21.03
C CYS A 162 -5.12 0.53 -21.01
N ARG A 163 -5.64 1.61 -20.44
CA ARG A 163 -4.97 2.92 -20.34
C ARG A 163 -5.19 3.56 -18.98
N VAL A 164 -4.24 4.40 -18.56
CA VAL A 164 -4.32 5.19 -17.33
C VAL A 164 -3.71 6.57 -17.58
N PRO A 165 -4.32 7.67 -17.09
CA PRO A 165 -3.68 8.99 -17.09
C PRO A 165 -2.28 8.95 -16.46
N LEU A 166 -1.28 9.52 -17.15
CA LEU A 166 0.11 9.44 -16.71
C LEU A 166 0.32 10.06 -15.31
N GLU A 167 -0.39 11.16 -15.03
CA GLU A 167 -0.42 11.82 -13.71
C GLU A 167 -0.81 10.88 -12.56
N LYS A 168 -1.68 9.89 -12.82
CA LYS A 168 -2.11 8.93 -11.79
C LYS A 168 -1.04 7.86 -11.55
N VAL A 169 -0.32 7.45 -12.59
CA VAL A 169 0.84 6.55 -12.47
C VAL A 169 1.94 7.23 -11.65
N GLU A 170 2.22 8.52 -11.92
CA GLU A 170 3.13 9.34 -11.13
C GLU A 170 2.71 9.42 -9.66
N PHE A 171 1.41 9.56 -9.39
CA PHE A 171 0.88 9.65 -8.03
C PHE A 171 1.11 8.39 -7.19
N ILE A 172 1.22 7.21 -7.81
CA ILE A 172 1.53 5.94 -7.14
C ILE A 172 2.97 5.46 -7.37
N GLN A 173 3.78 6.25 -8.08
CA GLN A 173 5.12 5.90 -8.54
C GLN A 173 6.00 5.35 -7.40
N SER A 174 6.04 6.06 -6.27
CA SER A 174 6.83 5.66 -5.10
C SER A 174 6.34 4.38 -4.43
N ALA A 175 5.03 4.10 -4.47
CA ALA A 175 4.46 2.88 -3.92
C ALA A 175 4.75 1.65 -4.80
N MET A 176 4.78 1.85 -6.13
CA MET A 176 5.15 0.82 -7.10
C MET A 176 6.66 0.59 -7.19
N GLY A 177 7.48 1.54 -6.74
CA GLY A 177 8.94 1.47 -6.87
C GLY A 177 9.46 1.92 -8.23
N LEU A 178 8.65 2.70 -8.97
CA LEU A 178 9.04 3.24 -10.26
C LEU A 178 10.14 4.33 -10.09
N PRO A 179 11.19 4.33 -10.93
CA PRO A 179 12.19 5.39 -10.96
C PRO A 179 11.56 6.78 -11.18
N HIS A 180 12.21 7.84 -10.70
CA HIS A 180 11.74 9.23 -10.87
C HIS A 180 11.68 9.68 -12.34
N ASP A 181 12.53 9.08 -13.16
CA ASP A 181 12.67 9.29 -14.59
C ASP A 181 11.98 8.20 -15.42
N PHE A 182 11.07 7.40 -14.83
CA PHE A 182 10.42 6.27 -15.53
C PHE A 182 9.78 6.68 -16.87
N LYS A 183 9.29 7.92 -16.97
CA LYS A 183 8.69 8.45 -18.21
C LYS A 183 9.67 8.60 -19.36
N SER A 184 10.89 9.05 -19.06
CA SER A 184 11.93 9.34 -20.04
C SER A 184 12.90 8.17 -20.23
N ASN A 185 12.93 7.22 -19.29
CA ASN A 185 13.89 6.13 -19.28
C ASN A 185 13.21 4.75 -19.40
N LEU A 186 12.30 4.41 -18.48
CA LEU A 186 11.65 3.09 -18.47
C LEU A 186 10.66 2.92 -19.62
N ILE A 187 9.72 3.85 -19.83
CA ILE A 187 8.68 3.73 -20.85
C ILE A 187 9.29 3.60 -22.27
N PRO A 188 10.26 4.45 -22.70
CA PRO A 188 10.82 4.37 -24.05
C PRO A 188 11.64 3.11 -24.32
N LYS A 189 12.16 2.41 -23.28
CA LYS A 189 12.86 1.13 -23.44
C LYS A 189 11.94 -0.02 -23.89
N TYR A 190 10.63 0.09 -23.63
CA TYR A 190 9.65 -0.97 -23.91
C TYR A 190 8.52 -0.47 -24.83
N PRO A 191 8.82 -0.04 -26.07
CA PRO A 191 7.83 0.50 -26.99
C PRO A 191 6.79 -0.55 -27.42
N ASP A 192 7.15 -1.83 -27.38
CA ASP A 192 6.23 -2.94 -27.69
C ASP A 192 5.17 -3.13 -26.60
N PHE A 193 5.39 -2.61 -25.39
CA PHE A 193 4.46 -2.74 -24.27
C PHE A 193 3.73 -1.44 -24.00
N PHE A 194 4.41 -0.30 -24.13
CA PHE A 194 3.91 0.99 -23.67
C PHE A 194 3.94 2.04 -24.76
N SER A 195 2.89 2.84 -24.81
CA SER A 195 2.89 4.12 -25.54
C SER A 195 2.28 5.23 -24.70
N LEU A 196 2.62 6.47 -25.08
CA LEU A 196 2.01 7.68 -24.52
C LEU A 196 1.06 8.27 -25.56
N LYS A 197 -0.23 8.35 -25.25
CA LYS A 197 -1.27 8.88 -26.14
C LYS A 197 -2.04 10.01 -25.46
N VAL A 198 -2.38 11.05 -26.20
CA VAL A 198 -3.20 12.15 -25.70
C VAL A 198 -4.68 11.78 -25.90
N VAL A 199 -5.44 11.77 -24.81
CA VAL A 199 -6.88 11.51 -24.82
C VAL A 199 -7.55 12.62 -24.01
N ASN A 200 -8.51 13.33 -24.61
CA ASN A 200 -9.23 14.44 -23.98
C ASN A 200 -8.28 15.48 -23.36
N GLY A 201 -7.18 15.81 -24.07
CA GLY A 201 -6.19 16.79 -23.61
C GLY A 201 -5.24 16.31 -22.51
N LYS A 202 -5.33 15.05 -22.07
CA LYS A 202 -4.44 14.46 -21.06
C LYS A 202 -3.57 13.35 -21.63
N VAL A 203 -2.31 13.29 -21.22
CA VAL A 203 -1.40 12.21 -21.57
C VAL A 203 -1.78 10.95 -20.79
N HIS A 204 -1.98 9.86 -21.50
CA HIS A 204 -2.26 8.53 -20.97
C HIS A 204 -1.12 7.59 -21.31
N LEU A 205 -0.77 6.75 -20.35
CA LEU A 205 -0.01 5.54 -20.60
C LEU A 205 -0.97 4.47 -21.11
N VAL A 206 -0.65 3.84 -22.23
CA VAL A 206 -1.46 2.84 -22.91
C VAL A 206 -0.66 1.55 -23.06
N LEU A 207 -1.33 0.41 -22.82
CA LEU A 207 -0.79 -0.91 -23.11
C LEU A 207 -1.01 -1.22 -24.59
N GLU A 208 0.06 -1.44 -25.35
CA GLU A 208 -0.03 -1.78 -26.77
C GLU A 208 -0.34 -3.28 -26.97
N ASN A 209 0.35 -4.14 -26.21
CA ASN A 209 0.24 -5.58 -26.36
C ASN A 209 -0.24 -6.26 -25.07
N TRP A 210 -1.42 -6.87 -25.16
CA TRP A 210 -1.97 -7.71 -24.10
C TRP A 210 -1.22 -9.03 -23.99
N ASP A 211 -0.89 -9.42 -22.77
CA ASP A 211 -0.18 -10.67 -22.49
C ASP A 211 -0.98 -11.54 -21.53
N SER A 212 -1.55 -12.61 -22.07
CA SER A 212 -2.38 -13.54 -21.31
C SER A 212 -1.60 -14.29 -20.24
N SER A 213 -0.26 -14.41 -20.35
CA SER A 213 0.56 -15.05 -19.33
C SER A 213 0.64 -14.22 -18.05
N LEU A 214 0.48 -12.90 -18.16
CA LEU A 214 0.43 -11.98 -17.02
C LEU A 214 -0.96 -11.92 -16.37
N ALA A 215 -2.01 -12.46 -17.00
CA ALA A 215 -3.38 -12.42 -16.50
C ALA A 215 -3.65 -13.41 -15.35
N ILE A 216 -2.63 -13.67 -14.52
CA ILE A 216 -2.65 -14.46 -13.30
C ILE A 216 -2.48 -13.51 -12.12
N THR A 217 -3.44 -13.53 -11.19
CA THR A 217 -3.40 -12.70 -9.99
C THR A 217 -2.39 -13.20 -8.97
N ALA A 218 -1.88 -12.32 -8.11
CA ALA A 218 -1.04 -12.69 -6.97
C ALA A 218 -1.72 -13.72 -6.05
N ARG A 219 -3.06 -13.69 -5.98
CA ARG A 219 -3.88 -14.69 -5.28
C ARG A 219 -3.75 -16.07 -5.95
N GLU A 220 -3.95 -16.14 -7.26
CA GLU A 220 -3.90 -17.40 -8.02
C GLU A 220 -2.49 -17.99 -8.02
N ASP A 221 -1.47 -17.15 -8.24
CA ASP A 221 -0.06 -17.55 -8.18
C ASP A 221 0.32 -18.15 -6.81
N ARG A 222 -0.11 -17.51 -5.71
CA ARG A 222 0.09 -18.08 -4.37
C ARG A 222 -0.59 -19.45 -4.24
N LEU A 223 -1.83 -19.58 -4.70
CA LEU A 223 -2.56 -20.85 -4.59
C LEU A 223 -1.90 -21.97 -5.39
N ALA A 224 -1.32 -21.65 -6.54
CA ALA A 224 -0.52 -22.60 -7.31
C ALA A 224 0.72 -23.04 -6.52
N ARG A 225 1.41 -22.12 -5.83
CA ARG A 225 2.58 -22.40 -4.99
C ARG A 225 2.25 -23.19 -3.71
N GLU A 226 1.14 -22.89 -3.05
CA GLU A 226 0.70 -23.55 -1.81
C GLU A 226 0.11 -24.96 -2.06
N GLY A 227 -0.24 -25.28 -3.31
CA GLY A 227 -0.86 -26.54 -3.71
C GLY A 227 -2.35 -26.57 -3.35
N VAL A 228 -3.21 -26.82 -4.34
CA VAL A 228 -4.63 -27.05 -4.07
C VAL A 228 -4.78 -28.47 -3.53
N LEU A 229 -5.13 -28.62 -2.25
CA LEU A 229 -5.60 -29.89 -1.73
C LEU A 229 -6.97 -30.16 -2.38
N GLU A 230 -6.99 -30.82 -3.55
CA GLU A 230 -8.15 -31.39 -4.24
C GLU A 230 -8.86 -32.49 -3.41
N ASN A 231 -8.71 -32.48 -2.07
CA ASN A 231 -9.49 -33.34 -1.21
C ASN A 231 -10.87 -32.72 -1.01
N ARG A 232 -11.81 -33.18 -1.84
CA ARG A 232 -13.26 -32.94 -1.86
C ARG A 232 -14.00 -33.32 -0.56
N LYS A 233 -13.34 -33.28 0.60
CA LYS A 233 -14.03 -33.30 1.90
C LYS A 233 -14.54 -31.90 2.14
N LYS A 234 -15.78 -31.76 2.61
CA LYS A 234 -16.41 -30.48 2.97
C LYS A 234 -15.53 -29.74 3.98
N VAL A 235 -14.57 -28.94 3.52
CA VAL A 235 -13.72 -28.12 4.40
C VAL A 235 -14.61 -26.98 4.87
N ARG A 236 -15.18 -27.14 6.07
CA ARG A 236 -15.89 -26.07 6.75
C ARG A 236 -14.90 -24.91 6.96
N ILE A 237 -15.36 -23.66 6.84
CA ILE A 237 -14.54 -22.49 7.17
C ILE A 237 -13.86 -22.72 8.55
N THR A 238 -12.55 -22.53 8.61
CA THR A 238 -11.83 -22.60 9.89
C THR A 238 -12.30 -21.47 10.81
N LYS A 239 -12.09 -21.60 12.11
CA LYS A 239 -12.46 -20.55 13.09
C LYS A 239 -11.83 -19.18 12.75
N ASP A 240 -10.76 -19.17 11.97
CA ASP A 240 -10.04 -17.98 11.51
C ASP A 240 -10.62 -17.37 10.23
N GLY A 241 -11.69 -17.95 9.67
CA GLY A 241 -12.36 -17.48 8.46
C GLY A 241 -11.80 -18.04 7.16
N ASN A 242 -10.75 -18.86 7.21
CA ASN A 242 -10.10 -19.38 6.01
C ASN A 242 -10.86 -20.58 5.45
N PHE A 243 -10.96 -20.61 4.12
CA PHE A 243 -11.52 -21.70 3.33
C PHE A 243 -10.50 -22.09 2.27
N LEU A 244 -10.14 -23.37 2.22
CA LEU A 244 -9.26 -23.90 1.19
C LEU A 244 -10.11 -24.23 -0.04
N GLY A 245 -10.26 -23.25 -0.93
CA GLY A 245 -10.99 -23.43 -2.18
C GLY A 245 -10.43 -22.57 -3.30
N PRO A 246 -10.67 -22.97 -4.56
CA PRO A 246 -10.07 -22.36 -5.75
C PRO A 246 -10.43 -20.88 -5.91
N ASN A 247 -11.52 -20.42 -5.29
CA ASN A 247 -12.02 -19.04 -5.38
C ASN A 247 -11.87 -18.21 -4.09
N ALA A 248 -11.31 -18.78 -3.02
CA ALA A 248 -11.20 -18.12 -1.74
C ALA A 248 -10.00 -17.18 -1.58
N PHE A 249 -10.22 -16.04 -0.94
CA PHE A 249 -9.15 -15.18 -0.43
C PHE A 249 -8.64 -15.74 0.89
N ARG A 250 -7.31 -15.62 1.11
CA ARG A 250 -6.73 -15.81 2.43
C ARG A 250 -7.11 -14.64 3.32
N VAL A 251 -7.51 -14.95 4.54
CA VAL A 251 -8.05 -13.97 5.47
C VAL A 251 -7.40 -14.12 6.83
N SER A 252 -7.34 -13.02 7.55
CA SER A 252 -6.97 -12.98 8.95
C SER A 252 -7.95 -12.03 9.61
N PHE A 253 -8.83 -12.51 10.49
CA PHE A 253 -9.72 -11.61 11.21
C PHE A 253 -8.95 -10.78 12.26
N PRO A 254 -9.30 -9.50 12.46
CA PRO A 254 -8.59 -8.67 13.42
C PRO A 254 -8.85 -9.16 14.87
N PRO A 255 -7.89 -8.95 15.79
CA PRO A 255 -8.06 -9.33 17.19
C PRO A 255 -9.33 -8.70 17.80
N GLY A 256 -10.12 -9.53 18.48
CA GLY A 256 -11.38 -9.11 19.08
C GLY A 256 -12.57 -9.04 18.12
N PHE A 257 -12.39 -9.27 16.82
CA PHE A 257 -13.53 -9.56 15.94
C PHE A 257 -14.06 -10.96 16.24
N ARG A 258 -15.36 -11.04 16.51
CA ARG A 258 -16.07 -12.27 16.86
C ARG A 258 -17.27 -12.40 15.91
N PRO A 259 -17.07 -12.99 14.71
CA PRO A 259 -18.17 -13.19 13.79
C PRO A 259 -19.19 -14.16 14.37
N ASN A 260 -20.48 -13.89 14.17
CA ASN A 260 -21.54 -14.83 14.53
C ASN A 260 -21.70 -15.90 13.43
N ALA A 261 -22.51 -16.94 13.71
CA ALA A 261 -22.71 -18.05 12.77
C ALA A 261 -23.25 -17.58 11.41
N SER A 262 -24.26 -16.69 11.42
CA SER A 262 -24.85 -16.11 10.20
C SER A 262 -23.82 -15.37 9.34
N TYR A 263 -22.93 -14.58 9.94
CA TYR A 263 -21.84 -13.92 9.22
C TYR A 263 -20.90 -14.95 8.59
N LEU A 264 -20.52 -16.00 9.33
CA LEU A 264 -19.61 -17.03 8.80
C LEU A 264 -20.24 -17.80 7.64
N GLU A 265 -21.54 -18.08 7.68
CA GLU A 265 -22.27 -18.72 6.59
C GLU A 265 -22.33 -17.83 5.34
N GLU A 266 -22.63 -16.55 5.49
CA GLU A 266 -22.60 -15.59 4.37
C GLU A 266 -21.18 -15.45 3.80
N PHE A 267 -20.19 -15.40 4.68
CA PHE A 267 -18.79 -15.31 4.30
C PHE A 267 -18.31 -16.57 3.57
N GLU A 268 -18.76 -17.75 3.98
CA GLU A 268 -18.50 -19.02 3.30
C GLU A 268 -19.07 -19.05 1.90
N LYS A 269 -20.32 -18.60 1.72
CA LYS A 269 -20.94 -18.46 0.40
C LYS A 269 -20.12 -17.51 -0.48
N TRP A 270 -19.66 -16.39 0.08
CA TRP A 270 -18.82 -15.44 -0.65
C TRP A 270 -17.44 -16.00 -1.01
N GLN A 271 -16.78 -16.75 -0.12
CA GLN A 271 -15.50 -17.40 -0.39
C GLN A 271 -15.62 -18.47 -1.50
N LYS A 272 -16.72 -19.25 -1.51
CA LYS A 272 -16.99 -20.28 -2.53
C LYS A 272 -17.39 -19.74 -3.89
N MET A 273 -18.03 -18.57 -3.94
CA MET A 273 -18.45 -17.90 -5.17
C MET A 273 -17.31 -17.86 -6.19
N GLU A 274 -17.63 -17.99 -7.47
CA GLU A 274 -16.66 -17.84 -8.58
C GLU A 274 -15.77 -16.59 -8.38
N PHE A 275 -14.47 -16.72 -8.65
CA PHE A 275 -13.51 -15.62 -8.57
C PHE A 275 -13.43 -14.92 -9.94
N PRO A 276 -14.01 -13.73 -10.11
CA PRO A 276 -13.93 -13.04 -11.39
C PRO A 276 -12.59 -12.34 -11.48
N SER A 277 -11.77 -12.72 -12.47
CA SER A 277 -10.44 -12.16 -12.65
C SER A 277 -10.49 -10.63 -12.83
N PRO A 278 -9.61 -9.86 -12.16
CA PRO A 278 -9.53 -8.42 -12.30
C PRO A 278 -9.07 -7.98 -13.70
N TYR A 279 -8.46 -8.89 -14.47
CA TYR A 279 -8.06 -8.68 -15.86
C TYR A 279 -9.21 -8.83 -16.86
N LEU A 280 -10.39 -9.30 -16.43
CA LEU A 280 -11.60 -9.26 -17.25
C LEU A 280 -12.18 -7.84 -17.23
N ASN A 281 -12.66 -7.38 -18.39
CA ASN A 281 -13.25 -6.05 -18.52
C ASN A 281 -14.40 -5.84 -17.54
N ALA A 282 -14.27 -4.81 -16.70
CA ALA A 282 -15.23 -4.48 -15.65
C ALA A 282 -16.64 -4.19 -16.17
N ARG A 283 -16.79 -3.69 -17.40
CA ARG A 283 -18.08 -3.38 -18.04
C ARG A 283 -18.96 -4.61 -18.30
N ARG A 284 -18.40 -5.82 -18.18
CA ARG A 284 -19.13 -7.10 -18.37
C ARG A 284 -20.00 -7.49 -17.17
N PHE A 285 -19.84 -6.81 -16.04
CA PHE A 285 -20.53 -7.15 -14.80
C PHE A 285 -21.63 -6.13 -14.50
N ASP A 286 -22.83 -6.62 -14.26
CA ASP A 286 -23.91 -5.80 -13.69
C ASP A 286 -23.55 -5.43 -12.24
N VAL A 287 -23.77 -4.17 -11.87
CA VAL A 287 -23.58 -3.66 -10.51
C VAL A 287 -24.41 -4.43 -9.48
N ALA A 288 -25.56 -4.98 -9.88
CA ALA A 288 -26.41 -5.83 -9.03
C ALA A 288 -25.82 -7.23 -8.79
N ASP A 289 -24.92 -7.72 -9.67
CA ASP A 289 -24.33 -9.06 -9.56
C ASP A 289 -23.40 -9.11 -8.32
N PRO A 290 -23.62 -10.03 -7.36
CA PRO A 290 -22.69 -10.26 -6.27
C PRO A 290 -21.24 -10.51 -6.71
N ARG A 291 -21.02 -11.09 -7.90
CA ARG A 291 -19.68 -11.29 -8.48
C ARG A 291 -18.99 -9.97 -8.81
N ALA A 292 -19.72 -8.92 -9.21
CA ALA A 292 -19.13 -7.60 -9.44
C ALA A 292 -18.45 -7.07 -8.16
N ARG A 293 -19.09 -7.25 -7.01
CA ARG A 293 -18.52 -6.87 -5.70
C ARG A 293 -17.29 -7.72 -5.35
N LYS A 294 -17.31 -9.03 -5.64
CA LYS A 294 -16.14 -9.89 -5.44
C LYS A 294 -14.98 -9.52 -6.37
N ARG A 295 -15.26 -9.14 -7.63
CA ARG A 295 -14.26 -8.62 -8.57
C ARG A 295 -13.59 -7.35 -8.08
N VAL A 296 -14.33 -6.40 -7.50
CA VAL A 296 -13.74 -5.19 -6.90
C VAL A 296 -12.73 -5.57 -5.81
N VAL A 297 -13.05 -6.54 -4.96
CA VAL A 297 -12.11 -7.03 -3.94
C VAL A 297 -10.89 -7.70 -4.58
N ALA A 298 -11.08 -8.48 -5.64
CA ALA A 298 -10.00 -9.08 -6.41
C ALA A 298 -9.08 -8.02 -7.03
N LEU A 299 -9.64 -6.94 -7.58
CA LEU A 299 -8.89 -5.84 -8.17
C LEU A 299 -8.11 -5.05 -7.13
N LEU A 300 -8.72 -4.72 -5.98
CA LEU A 300 -8.01 -4.02 -4.89
C LEU A 300 -6.90 -4.88 -4.28
N HIS A 301 -7.15 -6.19 -4.19
CA HIS A 301 -6.16 -7.17 -3.77
C HIS A 301 -4.98 -7.21 -4.73
N GLU A 302 -5.24 -7.32 -6.04
CA GLU A 302 -4.22 -7.38 -7.07
C GLU A 302 -3.42 -6.07 -7.13
N LEU A 303 -4.11 -4.93 -7.15
CA LEU A 303 -3.47 -3.60 -7.19
C LEU A 303 -2.53 -3.37 -6.00
N LEU A 304 -2.97 -3.73 -4.78
CA LEU A 304 -2.09 -3.69 -3.61
C LEU A 304 -0.91 -4.65 -3.77
N SER A 305 -1.13 -5.82 -4.36
CA SER A 305 -0.09 -6.83 -4.60
C SER A 305 0.98 -6.36 -5.59
N LEU A 306 0.71 -5.40 -6.47
CA LEU A 306 1.72 -4.81 -7.37
C LEU A 306 2.66 -3.82 -6.66
N THR A 307 2.30 -3.34 -5.47
CA THR A 307 3.11 -2.33 -4.76
C THR A 307 4.25 -3.00 -3.99
N MET A 308 5.37 -2.28 -3.79
CA MET A 308 6.54 -2.82 -3.10
C MET A 308 6.20 -3.29 -1.69
N GLU A 309 5.43 -2.48 -0.98
CA GLU A 309 5.12 -2.70 0.43
C GLU A 309 3.69 -3.25 0.65
N LYS A 310 3.00 -3.65 -0.42
CA LYS A 310 1.64 -4.21 -0.35
C LYS A 310 0.65 -3.28 0.40
N ARG A 311 0.84 -1.96 0.23
CA ARG A 311 0.07 -0.89 0.87
C ARG A 311 0.09 0.39 0.04
N VAL A 312 -0.99 1.15 0.09
CA VAL A 312 -1.11 2.51 -0.48
C VAL A 312 -2.06 3.36 0.36
N THR A 313 -2.15 4.66 0.08
CA THR A 313 -3.17 5.52 0.71
C THR A 313 -4.55 5.35 0.03
N CYS A 314 -5.63 5.63 0.77
CA CYS A 314 -6.98 5.65 0.20
C CYS A 314 -7.09 6.66 -0.95
N ALA A 315 -6.39 7.81 -0.85
CA ALA A 315 -6.36 8.81 -1.91
C ALA A 315 -5.72 8.25 -3.19
N GLN A 316 -4.64 7.47 -3.04
CA GLN A 316 -4.01 6.78 -4.17
C GLN A 316 -4.91 5.73 -4.82
N LEU A 317 -5.68 4.96 -4.05
CA LEU A 317 -6.67 4.03 -4.64
C LEU A 317 -7.79 4.80 -5.36
N ASP A 318 -8.32 5.82 -4.72
CA ASP A 318 -9.45 6.61 -5.23
C ASP A 318 -9.08 7.41 -6.48
N ALA A 319 -7.80 7.75 -6.66
CA ALA A 319 -7.31 8.37 -7.89
C ALA A 319 -7.63 7.51 -9.14
N PHE A 320 -7.73 6.18 -9.01
CA PHE A 320 -8.04 5.26 -10.10
C PHE A 320 -9.52 4.88 -10.19
N HIS A 321 -10.41 5.64 -9.53
CA HIS A 321 -11.83 5.30 -9.45
C HIS A 321 -12.47 5.08 -10.84
N SER A 322 -12.19 5.96 -11.80
CA SER A 322 -12.71 5.87 -13.17
C SER A 322 -12.10 4.73 -13.97
N GLU A 323 -10.79 4.51 -13.84
CA GLU A 323 -10.05 3.51 -14.63
C GLU A 323 -10.40 2.09 -14.20
N TYR A 324 -10.77 1.87 -12.95
CA TYR A 324 -11.10 0.54 -12.42
C TYR A 324 -12.59 0.33 -12.11
N LEU A 325 -13.45 1.33 -12.38
CA LEU A 325 -14.87 1.35 -11.99
C LEU A 325 -15.06 1.01 -10.51
N LEU A 326 -14.31 1.69 -9.65
CA LEU A 326 -14.39 1.49 -8.20
C LEU A 326 -15.77 1.94 -7.67
N PRO A 327 -16.23 1.37 -6.53
CA PRO A 327 -17.45 1.83 -5.89
C PRO A 327 -17.23 3.20 -5.22
N SER A 328 -18.21 4.10 -5.32
CA SER A 328 -18.17 5.43 -4.67
C SER A 328 -17.88 5.36 -3.16
N ARG A 329 -18.36 4.30 -2.50
CA ARG A 329 -18.07 4.00 -1.10
C ARG A 329 -16.88 3.05 -0.93
N LEU A 330 -15.74 3.37 -1.55
CA LEU A 330 -14.52 2.56 -1.54
C LEU A 330 -14.05 2.19 -0.12
N ILE A 331 -14.00 3.19 0.78
CA ILE A 331 -13.59 2.97 2.17
C ILE A 331 -14.53 1.98 2.89
N LEU A 332 -15.83 2.07 2.63
CA LEU A 332 -16.80 1.13 3.20
C LEU A 332 -16.59 -0.28 2.64
N CYS A 333 -16.23 -0.40 1.35
CA CYS A 333 -15.86 -1.68 0.74
C CYS A 333 -14.65 -2.29 1.46
N LEU A 334 -13.58 -1.53 1.67
CA LEU A 334 -12.38 -1.97 2.38
C LEU A 334 -12.69 -2.41 3.82
N ILE A 335 -13.49 -1.63 4.56
CA ILE A 335 -13.89 -1.94 5.94
C ILE A 335 -14.74 -3.21 6.01
N LYS A 336 -15.66 -3.42 5.06
CA LYS A 336 -16.46 -4.66 4.99
C LYS A 336 -15.59 -5.90 4.81
N HIS A 337 -14.42 -5.76 4.17
CA HIS A 337 -13.47 -6.84 3.93
C HIS A 337 -12.24 -6.75 4.86
N GLN A 338 -12.46 -6.42 6.14
CA GLN A 338 -11.42 -6.30 7.18
C GLN A 338 -10.58 -7.58 7.44
N GLY A 339 -11.02 -8.72 6.90
CA GLY A 339 -10.24 -9.96 6.89
C GLY A 339 -9.08 -9.95 5.89
N ILE A 340 -9.18 -9.13 4.83
CA ILE A 340 -8.23 -9.01 3.72
C ILE A 340 -7.48 -7.69 3.81
N PHE A 341 -8.19 -6.59 4.09
CA PHE A 341 -7.62 -5.24 4.13
C PHE A 341 -7.57 -4.69 5.55
N TYR A 342 -6.59 -3.83 5.80
CA TYR A 342 -6.52 -3.03 7.02
C TYR A 342 -6.23 -1.58 6.69
N ILE A 343 -7.07 -0.67 7.19
CA ILE A 343 -6.92 0.78 7.09
C ILE A 343 -6.37 1.36 8.39
N THR A 344 -5.34 2.19 8.32
CA THR A 344 -4.81 2.94 9.45
C THR A 344 -4.65 4.42 9.13
N ASN A 345 -4.76 5.26 10.17
CA ASN A 345 -4.39 6.67 10.10
C ASN A 345 -3.03 6.95 10.74
N LYS A 346 -2.28 5.91 11.12
CA LYS A 346 -0.88 6.07 11.53
C LYS A 346 -0.03 6.42 10.31
N GLY A 347 0.83 7.43 10.45
CA GLY A 347 1.65 7.93 9.35
C GLY A 347 0.79 8.75 8.38
N ALA A 348 0.61 8.25 7.15
CA ALA A 348 -0.27 8.87 6.19
C ALA A 348 -1.74 8.55 6.48
N ARG A 349 -2.62 9.54 6.26
CA ARG A 349 -4.05 9.40 6.48
C ARG A 349 -4.62 8.33 5.55
N GLY A 350 -5.35 7.36 6.12
CA GLY A 350 -6.03 6.31 5.37
C GLY A 350 -5.07 5.39 4.61
N THR A 351 -4.00 4.90 5.23
CA THR A 351 -3.15 3.88 4.60
C THR A 351 -3.84 2.51 4.64
N VAL A 352 -4.00 1.87 3.48
CA VAL A 352 -4.60 0.55 3.29
C VAL A 352 -3.50 -0.48 3.09
N PHE A 353 -3.56 -1.56 3.86
CA PHE A 353 -2.67 -2.71 3.81
C PHE A 353 -3.38 -3.94 3.27
N LEU A 354 -2.65 -4.75 2.50
CA LEU A 354 -3.01 -6.13 2.23
C LEU A 354 -2.52 -7.02 3.38
N LYS A 355 -3.42 -7.58 4.18
CA LYS A 355 -3.06 -8.25 5.45
C LYS A 355 -2.26 -9.52 5.27
N GLU A 356 -2.62 -10.32 4.27
CA GLU A 356 -1.95 -11.60 3.99
C GLU A 356 -0.48 -11.44 3.56
N ALA A 357 -0.06 -10.24 3.14
CA ALA A 357 1.32 -9.96 2.79
C ALA A 357 2.24 -9.75 4.01
N TYR A 358 1.68 -9.78 5.22
CA TYR A 358 2.39 -9.44 6.45
C TYR A 358 2.34 -10.58 7.48
N ALA A 359 3.51 -10.89 8.05
CA ALA A 359 3.65 -11.71 9.24
C ALA A 359 3.93 -10.79 10.44
N GLY A 360 2.88 -10.48 11.20
CA GLY A 360 2.95 -9.44 12.23
C GLY A 360 3.24 -8.07 11.61
N SER A 361 4.35 -7.45 11.99
CA SER A 361 4.79 -6.15 11.49
C SER A 361 5.78 -6.23 10.31
N SER A 362 6.13 -7.44 9.87
CA SER A 362 7.10 -7.68 8.79
C SER A 362 6.41 -8.07 7.49
N LEU A 363 6.88 -7.49 6.38
CA LEU A 363 6.45 -7.89 5.04
C LEU A 363 7.05 -9.27 4.69
N ILE A 364 6.23 -10.18 4.17
CA ILE A 364 6.63 -11.57 3.86
C ILE A 364 7.50 -11.61 2.62
N GLU A 365 6.97 -11.16 1.48
CA GLU A 365 7.67 -11.12 0.20
C GLU A 365 8.18 -9.71 -0.08
N LYS A 366 9.50 -9.57 -0.27
CA LYS A 366 10.17 -8.29 -0.48
C LYS A 366 10.80 -8.29 -1.87
N CYS A 367 10.63 -7.19 -2.59
CA CYS A 367 11.30 -6.99 -3.86
C CYS A 367 12.82 -6.74 -3.66
N PRO A 368 13.65 -6.94 -4.70
CA PRO A 368 15.10 -6.70 -4.65
C PRO A 368 15.50 -5.37 -3.99
N LEU A 369 14.80 -4.28 -4.33
CA LEU A 369 15.09 -2.96 -3.76
C LEU A 369 14.83 -2.89 -2.25
N LEU A 370 13.75 -3.51 -1.75
CA LEU A 370 13.47 -3.54 -0.31
C LEU A 370 14.51 -4.40 0.44
N LEU A 371 14.94 -5.52 -0.15
CA LEU A 371 15.99 -6.37 0.44
C LEU A 371 17.32 -5.62 0.54
N PHE A 372 17.69 -4.89 -0.53
CA PHE A 372 18.84 -4.02 -0.54
C PHE A 372 18.76 -2.95 0.57
N GLN A 373 17.62 -2.25 0.66
CA GLN A 373 17.40 -1.21 1.67
C GLN A 373 17.52 -1.75 3.10
N GLU A 374 16.96 -2.94 3.36
CA GLU A 374 17.09 -3.59 4.66
C GLU A 374 18.55 -3.95 4.99
N ARG A 375 19.29 -4.47 4.00
CA ARG A 375 20.72 -4.78 4.16
C ARG A 375 21.53 -3.53 4.46
N PHE A 376 21.26 -2.42 3.78
CA PHE A 376 21.91 -1.14 4.05
C PHE A 376 21.58 -0.63 5.47
N VAL A 377 20.30 -0.63 5.86
CA VAL A 377 19.86 -0.16 7.18
C VAL A 377 20.33 -1.08 8.32
N ALA A 378 20.59 -2.36 8.05
CA ALA A 378 21.15 -3.29 9.03
C ALA A 378 22.53 -2.85 9.56
N LEU A 379 23.26 -2.00 8.83
CA LEU A 379 24.52 -1.41 9.29
C LEU A 379 24.39 -0.58 10.57
N CYS A 380 23.19 -0.09 10.91
CA CYS A 380 22.95 0.62 12.17
C CYS A 380 23.17 -0.24 13.42
N GLY A 381 23.24 -1.57 13.28
CA GLY A 381 23.22 -2.52 14.39
C GLY A 381 21.84 -2.69 15.02
N ARG A 382 21.65 -3.81 15.72
CA ARG A 382 20.50 -4.03 16.62
C ARG A 382 20.83 -3.34 17.95
N ARG A 383 20.33 -2.15 18.17
CA ARG A 383 20.26 -1.53 19.50
C ARG A 383 18.81 -1.46 19.92
#